data_AF-A0A5N8TBG4-F1
#
_entry.id   AF-A0A5N8TBG4-F1
#
_cell.length_a   1.000
_cell.length_b   1.000
_cell.length_c   1.000
_cell.angle_alpha   90.00
_cell.angle_beta   90.00
_cell.angle_gamma   90.00
#
_symmetry.space_group_name_H-M   'P 1'
#
loop_
_entity.id
_entity.type
_entity.pdbx_description
1 polymer ?
#
loop_
_entity_poly.entity_id
_entity_poly.type
_entity_poly.pdbx_seq_one_letter_code
_entity_poly.pdbx_strand_id
1 'polypeptide(L)'
;MSSDPNPWSADETHARLTKTKRIFGLMFSSLRVSVLLRVSVLLRVSVLALLLALLAGCATAPAPTTEWQSHRDALASVDSYTARGKVAFIAPSTRFSANLYWRHSPAQSQLRLTNFLGTTLLSLTMNAQGATVIDDQGKTYQDPNPARLMAYLTGAPLPVDALAPWLIGLPRAQDTFLLGPDNRVATLKGAQGWDIDYQDYSADTQPALPTRITLTKGQQTIKLMISDWTLDND
;
A
#
# COMPACT_ATOMS: atom_id res chain seq x y z
N MET A 1 -71.98 38.98 92.64
CA MET A 1 -72.39 38.23 91.44
C MET A 1 -71.28 38.41 90.41
N SER A 2 -70.30 37.51 90.23
CA SER A 2 -70.37 36.12 89.76
C SER A 2 -71.20 35.97 88.49
N SER A 3 -70.50 35.84 87.37
CA SER A 3 -70.98 35.34 86.08
C SER A 3 -69.79 34.69 85.39
N ASP A 4 -69.68 33.37 85.53
CA ASP A 4 -68.76 32.54 84.75
C ASP A 4 -69.33 32.34 83.33
N PRO A 5 -68.48 32.20 82.29
CA PRO A 5 -68.86 31.50 81.08
C PRO A 5 -68.10 30.16 80.92
N ASN A 6 -68.92 29.11 80.85
CA ASN A 6 -68.93 27.94 79.95
C ASN A 6 -67.59 27.25 79.52
N PRO A 7 -67.43 25.94 79.77
CA PRO A 7 -66.19 25.19 79.53
C PRO A 7 -66.19 24.37 78.22
N TRP A 8 -66.28 24.95 77.02
CA TRP A 8 -66.12 24.18 75.77
C TRP A 8 -65.69 25.06 74.59
N SER A 9 -64.39 25.16 74.26
CA SER A 9 -63.97 25.55 72.89
C SER A 9 -62.50 25.33 72.48
N ALA A 10 -61.65 24.64 73.26
CA ALA A 10 -60.21 24.80 73.07
C ALA A 10 -59.44 23.64 72.39
N ASP A 11 -60.01 22.48 72.09
CA ASP A 11 -59.15 21.32 71.78
C ASP A 11 -59.51 20.45 70.56
N GLU A 12 -60.17 21.02 69.54
CA GLU A 12 -60.28 20.38 68.22
C GLU A 12 -59.33 20.95 67.15
N THR A 13 -58.63 22.04 67.44
CA THR A 13 -57.82 22.74 66.43
C THR A 13 -56.38 22.21 66.31
N HIS A 14 -55.87 21.46 67.29
CA HIS A 14 -54.46 21.04 67.33
C HIS A 14 -54.14 19.77 66.52
N ALA A 15 -55.13 18.94 66.17
CA ALA A 15 -54.88 17.64 65.51
C ALA A 15 -54.75 17.71 63.98
N ARG A 16 -55.17 18.80 63.32
CA ARG A 16 -55.15 18.90 61.84
C ARG A 16 -53.89 19.49 61.22
N LEU A 17 -52.98 20.08 61.99
CA LEU A 17 -51.84 20.82 61.42
C LEU A 17 -50.52 20.02 61.37
N THR A 18 -50.41 18.89 62.05
CA THR A 18 -49.14 18.14 62.13
C THR A 18 -48.94 17.11 61.02
N LYS A 19 -50.02 16.72 60.30
CA LYS A 19 -49.93 15.71 59.22
C LYS A 19 -49.49 16.32 57.87
N THR A 20 -49.69 17.62 57.67
CA THR A 20 -49.41 18.30 56.39
C THR A 20 -47.94 18.68 56.21
N LYS A 21 -47.16 18.85 57.30
CA LYS A 21 -45.75 19.26 57.21
C LYS A 21 -44.77 18.13 56.87
N ARG A 22 -45.12 16.86 57.11
CA ARG A 22 -44.25 15.70 56.79
C ARG A 22 -44.36 15.25 55.33
N ILE A 23 -45.49 15.46 54.67
CA ILE A 23 -45.72 15.01 53.28
C ILE A 23 -45.02 15.95 52.28
N PHE A 24 -44.90 17.24 52.60
CA PHE A 24 -44.26 18.22 51.73
C PHE A 24 -42.72 18.10 51.68
N GLY A 25 -42.08 17.64 52.76
CA GLY A 25 -40.62 17.46 52.82
C GLY A 25 -40.08 16.28 52.02
N LEU A 26 -40.86 15.19 51.91
CA LEU A 26 -40.46 13.99 51.16
C LEU A 26 -40.69 14.13 49.64
N MET A 27 -41.65 14.95 49.20
CA MET A 27 -41.88 15.22 47.77
C MET A 27 -40.85 16.18 47.13
N PHE A 28 -40.23 17.08 47.90
CA PHE A 28 -39.18 17.97 47.38
C PHE A 28 -37.79 17.31 47.29
N SER A 29 -37.54 16.27 48.09
CA SER A 29 -36.31 15.48 48.08
C SER A 29 -36.24 14.53 46.88
N SER A 30 -37.32 13.81 46.57
CA SER A 30 -37.39 12.85 45.47
C SER A 30 -37.33 13.52 44.09
N LEU A 31 -37.88 14.72 43.96
CA LEU A 31 -37.86 15.49 42.71
C LEU A 31 -36.44 15.96 42.33
N ARG A 32 -35.64 16.39 43.32
CA ARG A 32 -34.23 16.81 43.11
C ARG A 32 -33.34 15.62 42.74
N VAL A 33 -33.51 14.47 43.37
CA VAL A 33 -32.76 13.25 43.04
C VAL A 33 -33.12 12.73 41.65
N SER A 34 -34.41 12.74 41.28
CA SER A 34 -34.88 12.30 39.96
C SER A 34 -34.39 13.21 38.83
N VAL A 35 -34.36 14.53 39.04
CA VAL A 35 -33.83 15.50 38.08
C VAL A 35 -32.30 15.36 37.95
N LEU A 36 -31.57 15.21 39.06
CA LEU A 36 -30.11 15.00 39.04
C LEU A 36 -29.72 13.66 38.40
N LEU A 37 -30.50 12.59 38.60
CA LEU A 37 -30.32 11.30 37.91
C LEU A 37 -30.59 11.42 36.41
N ARG A 38 -31.66 12.13 36.01
CA ARG A 38 -32.00 12.36 34.59
C ARG A 38 -30.95 13.22 33.90
N VAL A 39 -30.43 14.27 34.57
CA VAL A 39 -29.36 15.13 34.06
C VAL A 39 -28.04 14.36 33.94
N SER A 40 -27.68 13.50 34.89
CA SER A 40 -26.46 12.69 34.82
C SER A 40 -26.54 11.56 33.78
N VAL A 41 -27.72 10.96 33.56
CA VAL A 41 -27.94 10.01 32.46
C VAL A 41 -27.87 10.71 31.10
N LEU A 42 -28.49 11.90 30.95
CA LEU A 42 -28.40 12.69 29.72
C LEU A 42 -26.95 13.12 29.42
N LEU A 43 -26.18 13.55 30.43
CA LEU A 43 -24.76 13.92 30.25
C LEU A 43 -23.91 12.71 29.81
N ARG A 44 -24.15 11.52 30.38
CA ARG A 44 -23.45 10.29 30.00
C ARG A 44 -23.80 9.84 28.59
N VAL A 45 -25.06 9.96 28.19
CA VAL A 45 -25.52 9.64 26.81
C VAL A 45 -24.91 10.63 25.81
N SER A 46 -24.85 11.92 26.14
CA SER A 46 -24.19 12.93 25.29
C SER A 46 -22.68 12.71 25.15
N VAL A 47 -21.98 12.36 26.24
CA VAL A 47 -20.55 12.04 26.20
C VAL A 47 -20.29 10.77 25.39
N LEU A 48 -21.13 9.73 25.55
CA LEU A 48 -21.02 8.49 24.77
C LEU A 48 -21.30 8.74 23.28
N ALA A 49 -22.31 9.56 22.95
CA ALA A 49 -22.61 9.94 21.57
C ALA A 49 -21.48 10.77 20.93
N LEU A 50 -20.85 11.67 21.69
CA LEU A 50 -19.71 12.45 21.24
C LEU A 50 -18.47 11.58 21.03
N LEU A 51 -18.21 10.61 21.93
CA LEU A 51 -17.17 9.60 21.77
C LEU A 51 -17.41 8.74 20.52
N LEU A 52 -18.63 8.24 20.30
CA LEU A 52 -19.00 7.48 19.10
C LEU A 52 -18.85 8.30 17.81
N ALA A 53 -19.16 9.60 17.84
CA ALA A 53 -18.95 10.51 16.70
C ALA A 53 -17.46 10.74 16.39
N LEU A 54 -16.59 10.77 17.42
CA LEU A 54 -15.14 10.88 17.23
C LEU A 54 -14.52 9.60 16.64
N LEU A 55 -15.11 8.42 16.86
CA LEU A 55 -14.66 7.17 16.22
C LEU A 55 -15.06 7.07 14.73
N ALA A 56 -16.03 7.86 14.26
CA ALA A 56 -16.44 7.86 12.85
C ALA A 56 -15.48 8.63 11.91
N GLY A 57 -14.44 9.26 12.45
CA GLY A 57 -13.50 10.11 11.71
C GLY A 57 -12.32 9.41 11.04
N CYS A 58 -12.12 8.11 11.23
CA CYS A 58 -11.07 7.34 10.54
C CYS A 58 -11.54 6.87 9.15
N ALA A 59 -12.08 7.77 8.33
CA ALA A 59 -12.17 7.54 6.90
C ALA A 59 -10.80 7.87 6.30
N THR A 60 -9.98 6.83 6.11
CA THR A 60 -8.73 6.93 5.34
C THR A 60 -9.08 7.61 4.01
N ALA A 61 -8.49 8.79 3.75
CA ALA A 61 -8.64 9.43 2.46
C ALA A 61 -8.27 8.41 1.37
N PRO A 62 -9.09 8.22 0.32
CA PRO A 62 -8.69 7.36 -0.77
C PRO A 62 -7.34 7.85 -1.28
N ALA A 63 -6.40 6.93 -1.47
CA ALA A 63 -5.11 7.27 -2.07
C ALA A 63 -5.39 8.10 -3.34
N PRO A 64 -4.62 9.17 -3.62
CA PRO A 64 -4.81 9.95 -4.83
C PRO A 64 -4.82 8.97 -6.00
N THR A 65 -5.96 8.88 -6.68
CA THR A 65 -6.12 8.00 -7.83
C THR A 65 -5.23 8.58 -8.92
N THR A 66 -4.02 8.05 -9.03
CA THR A 66 -3.18 8.28 -10.20
C THR A 66 -4.05 7.92 -11.40
N GLU A 67 -4.15 8.82 -12.37
CA GLU A 67 -4.88 8.48 -13.59
C GLU A 67 -3.94 7.61 -14.45
N TRP A 68 -4.40 6.41 -14.79
CA TRP A 68 -3.56 5.41 -15.46
C TRP A 68 -2.98 5.96 -16.77
N GLN A 69 -3.77 6.70 -17.55
CA GLN A 69 -3.32 7.25 -18.82
C GLN A 69 -2.16 8.25 -18.61
N SER A 70 -2.28 9.16 -17.64
CA SER A 70 -1.21 10.09 -17.26
C SER A 70 0.05 9.38 -16.76
N HIS A 71 -0.10 8.33 -15.95
CA HIS A 71 1.04 7.55 -15.47
C HIS A 71 1.73 6.81 -16.62
N ARG A 72 0.97 6.18 -17.50
CA ARG A 72 1.47 5.50 -18.69
C ARG A 72 2.23 6.46 -19.60
N ASP A 73 1.71 7.66 -19.81
CA ASP A 73 2.35 8.66 -20.67
C ASP A 73 3.64 9.18 -20.04
N ALA A 74 3.68 9.36 -18.72
CA ALA A 74 4.91 9.68 -18.00
C ALA A 74 5.94 8.53 -18.07
N LEU A 75 5.50 7.27 -17.93
CA LEU A 75 6.38 6.11 -18.13
C LEU A 75 6.92 6.04 -19.57
N ALA A 76 6.10 6.40 -20.56
CA ALA A 76 6.51 6.42 -21.96
C ALA A 76 7.54 7.51 -22.29
N SER A 77 7.70 8.53 -21.44
CA SER A 77 8.78 9.51 -21.54
C SER A 77 10.09 9.08 -20.86
N VAL A 78 10.12 7.93 -20.19
CA VAL A 78 11.34 7.41 -19.54
C VAL A 78 12.16 6.62 -20.56
N ASP A 79 13.07 7.32 -21.25
CA ASP A 79 13.94 6.72 -22.26
C ASP A 79 15.26 6.18 -21.69
N SER A 80 15.74 6.75 -20.57
CA SER A 80 16.98 6.36 -19.92
C SER A 80 16.84 6.23 -18.41
N TYR A 81 17.36 5.14 -17.86
CA TYR A 81 17.28 4.86 -16.44
C TYR A 81 18.39 3.92 -15.97
N THR A 82 18.65 3.96 -14.67
CA THR A 82 19.44 2.96 -13.95
C THR A 82 18.62 2.37 -12.82
N ALA A 83 18.50 1.05 -12.77
CA ALA A 83 17.95 0.28 -11.66
C ALA A 83 19.06 -0.48 -10.93
N ARG A 84 19.10 -0.34 -9.60
CA ARG A 84 20.00 -1.10 -8.73
C ARG A 84 19.20 -1.88 -7.71
N GLY A 85 19.61 -3.12 -7.47
CA GLY A 85 18.90 -3.96 -6.52
C GLY A 85 19.40 -5.38 -6.48
N LYS A 86 18.47 -6.32 -6.31
CA LYS A 86 18.73 -7.75 -6.25
C LYS A 86 17.84 -8.51 -7.23
N VAL A 87 18.39 -9.57 -7.78
CA VAL A 87 17.67 -10.55 -8.59
C VAL A 87 17.80 -11.94 -7.96
N ALA A 88 16.71 -12.70 -7.97
CA ALA A 88 16.74 -14.13 -7.71
C ALA A 88 16.17 -14.87 -8.92
N PHE A 89 16.94 -15.83 -9.43
CA PHE A 89 16.51 -16.75 -10.47
C PHE A 89 16.25 -18.11 -9.84
N ILE A 90 15.09 -18.69 -10.14
CA ILE A 90 14.64 -19.96 -9.58
C ILE A 90 14.12 -20.81 -10.74
N ALA A 91 14.72 -21.97 -10.93
CA ALA A 91 14.33 -23.01 -11.88
C ALA A 91 14.56 -24.39 -11.23
N PRO A 92 14.03 -25.49 -11.78
CA PRO A 92 14.12 -26.82 -11.17
C PRO A 92 15.54 -27.28 -10.83
N SER A 93 16.51 -27.01 -11.71
CA SER A 93 17.91 -27.42 -11.55
C SER A 93 18.82 -26.32 -10.99
N THR A 94 18.33 -25.08 -10.92
CA THR A 94 19.19 -23.91 -10.72
C THR A 94 18.49 -22.87 -9.86
N ARG A 95 19.14 -22.46 -8.78
CA ARG A 95 18.70 -21.36 -7.95
C ARG A 95 19.88 -20.48 -7.59
N PHE A 96 19.82 -19.20 -7.94
CA PHE A 96 20.85 -18.25 -7.54
C PHE A 96 20.25 -16.88 -7.24
N SER A 97 21.04 -16.05 -6.56
CA SER A 97 20.71 -14.66 -6.33
C SER A 97 21.95 -13.81 -6.56
N ALA A 98 21.75 -12.59 -7.04
CA ALA A 98 22.80 -11.65 -7.37
C ALA A 98 22.35 -10.23 -7.06
N ASN A 99 23.31 -9.35 -6.83
CA ASN A 99 23.07 -7.92 -6.96
C ASN A 99 22.91 -7.61 -8.45
N LEU A 100 21.96 -6.74 -8.76
CA LEU A 100 21.61 -6.33 -10.11
C LEU A 100 21.96 -4.85 -10.29
N TYR A 101 22.65 -4.56 -11.38
CA TYR A 101 22.80 -3.24 -11.95
C TYR A 101 22.29 -3.28 -13.38
N TRP A 102 21.22 -2.55 -13.67
CA TRP A 102 20.68 -2.40 -15.01
C TRP A 102 20.72 -0.93 -15.40
N ARG A 103 21.41 -0.59 -16.48
CA ARG A 103 21.37 0.73 -17.09
C ARG A 103 20.80 0.61 -18.50
N HIS A 104 19.80 1.42 -18.80
CA HIS A 104 19.12 1.44 -20.08
C HIS A 104 19.20 2.84 -20.68
N SER A 105 19.42 2.88 -22.00
CA SER A 105 19.14 4.02 -22.87
C SER A 105 18.68 3.50 -24.24
N PRO A 106 18.16 4.37 -25.13
CA PRO A 106 17.71 3.93 -26.46
C PRO A 106 18.83 3.32 -27.31
N ALA A 107 20.07 3.75 -27.09
CA ALA A 107 21.23 3.25 -27.82
C ALA A 107 21.76 1.92 -27.28
N GLN A 108 21.64 1.68 -25.97
CA GLN A 108 22.28 0.55 -25.31
C GLN A 108 21.65 0.20 -23.97
N SER A 109 21.57 -1.09 -23.68
CA SER A 109 21.30 -1.63 -22.34
C SER A 109 22.50 -2.37 -21.80
N GLN A 110 22.77 -2.19 -20.51
CA GLN A 110 23.81 -2.89 -19.77
C GLN A 110 23.22 -3.52 -18.52
N LEU A 111 23.39 -4.83 -18.38
CA LEU A 111 23.05 -5.59 -17.20
C LEU A 111 24.33 -6.17 -16.60
N ARG A 112 24.54 -5.96 -15.31
CA ARG A 112 25.61 -6.60 -14.55
C ARG A 112 25.04 -7.29 -13.33
N LEU A 113 25.42 -8.55 -13.16
CA LEU A 113 25.08 -9.37 -12.00
C LEU A 113 26.34 -9.64 -11.19
N THR A 114 26.32 -9.32 -9.91
CA THR A 114 27.44 -9.58 -9.00
C THR A 114 27.01 -10.41 -7.80
N ASN A 115 27.91 -11.22 -7.26
CA ASN A 115 27.69 -11.88 -5.98
C ASN A 115 27.92 -10.92 -4.79
N PHE A 116 27.74 -11.41 -3.56
CA PHE A 116 27.94 -10.61 -2.35
C PHE A 116 29.41 -10.21 -2.10
N LEU A 117 30.38 -10.90 -2.71
CA LEU A 117 31.80 -10.56 -2.68
C LEU A 117 32.18 -9.47 -3.69
N GLY A 118 31.23 -9.05 -4.54
CA GLY A 118 31.46 -8.08 -5.60
C GLY A 118 32.03 -8.67 -6.89
N THR A 119 32.20 -10.00 -6.97
CA THR A 119 32.62 -10.67 -8.21
C THR A 119 31.48 -10.61 -9.23
N THR A 120 31.81 -10.22 -10.46
CA THR A 120 30.87 -10.26 -11.59
C THR A 120 30.59 -11.71 -11.96
N LEU A 121 29.33 -12.11 -11.88
CA LEU A 121 28.83 -13.39 -12.36
C LEU A 121 28.59 -13.35 -13.88
N LEU A 122 28.09 -12.20 -14.33
CA LEU A 122 27.76 -11.96 -15.73
C LEU A 122 27.66 -10.46 -16.00
N SER A 123 28.16 -10.04 -17.16
CA SER A 123 27.86 -8.75 -17.77
C SER A 123 27.25 -8.96 -19.14
N LEU A 124 26.16 -8.27 -19.42
CA LEU A 124 25.42 -8.27 -20.68
C LEU A 124 25.35 -6.84 -21.21
N THR A 125 25.75 -6.65 -22.46
CA THR A 125 25.56 -5.41 -23.21
C THR A 125 24.71 -5.70 -24.42
N MET A 126 23.69 -4.88 -24.67
CA MET A 126 22.76 -5.03 -25.79
C MET A 126 22.61 -3.70 -26.50
N ASN A 127 22.70 -3.71 -27.82
CA ASN A 127 22.58 -2.52 -28.68
C ASN A 127 22.01 -2.93 -30.05
N ALA A 128 22.00 -2.00 -31.00
CA ALA A 128 21.50 -2.24 -32.36
C ALA A 128 22.26 -3.35 -33.12
N GLN A 129 23.50 -3.69 -32.71
CA GLN A 129 24.32 -4.73 -33.34
C GLN A 129 24.09 -6.12 -32.75
N GLY A 130 23.42 -6.24 -31.60
CA GLY A 130 23.12 -7.50 -30.94
C GLY A 130 23.41 -7.46 -29.44
N ALA A 131 23.80 -8.62 -28.91
CA ALA A 131 24.18 -8.78 -27.51
C ALA A 131 25.58 -9.36 -27.37
N THR A 132 26.29 -8.89 -26.34
CA THR A 132 27.55 -9.45 -25.86
C THR A 132 27.40 -9.82 -24.39
N VAL A 133 27.81 -11.02 -24.03
CA VAL A 133 27.88 -11.50 -22.65
C VAL A 133 29.30 -11.87 -22.29
N ILE A 134 29.73 -11.46 -21.10
CA ILE A 134 30.98 -11.86 -20.47
C ILE A 134 30.62 -12.58 -19.17
N ASP A 135 31.03 -13.84 -19.03
CA ASP A 135 30.80 -14.64 -17.82
C ASP A 135 31.87 -14.39 -16.75
N ASP A 136 31.75 -15.08 -15.62
CA ASP A 136 32.67 -14.98 -14.47
C ASP A 136 34.09 -15.49 -14.76
N GLN A 137 34.29 -16.23 -15.86
CA GLN A 137 35.60 -16.68 -16.35
C GLN A 137 36.21 -15.72 -17.37
N GLY A 138 35.51 -14.62 -17.71
CA GLY A 138 35.92 -13.67 -18.74
C GLY A 138 35.67 -14.16 -20.16
N LYS A 139 34.96 -15.28 -20.35
CA LYS A 139 34.63 -15.78 -21.68
C LYS A 139 33.54 -14.92 -22.28
N THR A 140 33.76 -14.53 -23.52
CA THR A 140 32.87 -13.64 -24.27
C THR A 140 31.99 -14.43 -25.23
N TYR A 141 30.70 -14.14 -25.23
CA TYR A 141 29.71 -14.71 -26.12
C TYR A 141 28.98 -13.58 -26.83
N GLN A 142 28.76 -13.71 -28.14
CA GLN A 142 28.11 -12.69 -28.95
C GLN A 142 27.04 -13.30 -29.83
N ASP A 143 25.91 -12.63 -29.94
CA ASP A 143 24.84 -13.04 -30.84
C ASP A 143 24.09 -11.79 -31.35
N PRO A 144 23.85 -11.65 -32.67
CA PRO A 144 23.03 -10.56 -33.21
C PRO A 144 21.57 -10.59 -32.72
N ASN A 145 21.11 -11.70 -32.16
CA ASN A 145 19.83 -11.85 -31.48
C ASN A 145 20.03 -12.00 -29.95
N PRO A 146 19.79 -10.93 -29.18
CA PRO A 146 19.91 -10.96 -27.72
C PRO A 146 19.12 -12.06 -27.02
N ALA A 147 17.94 -12.41 -27.54
CA ALA A 147 17.09 -13.43 -26.93
C ALA A 147 17.71 -14.83 -27.01
N ARG A 148 18.49 -15.13 -28.06
CA ARG A 148 19.22 -16.40 -28.16
C ARG A 148 20.32 -16.49 -27.12
N LEU A 149 21.06 -15.40 -26.93
CA LEU A 149 22.12 -15.34 -25.94
C LEU A 149 21.57 -15.51 -24.53
N MET A 150 20.47 -14.82 -24.22
CA MET A 150 19.77 -14.98 -22.94
C MET A 150 19.25 -16.40 -22.72
N ALA A 151 18.73 -17.04 -23.77
CA ALA A 151 18.28 -18.44 -23.68
C ALA A 151 19.43 -19.39 -23.37
N TYR A 152 20.59 -19.21 -24.01
CA TYR A 152 21.79 -19.99 -23.74
C TYR A 152 22.24 -19.87 -22.27
N LEU A 153 22.12 -18.68 -21.68
CA LEU A 153 22.61 -18.39 -20.34
C LEU A 153 21.62 -18.74 -19.22
N THR A 154 20.33 -18.53 -19.46
CA THR A 154 19.27 -18.71 -18.45
C THR A 154 18.51 -20.03 -18.61
N GLY A 155 18.73 -20.76 -19.70
CA GLY A 155 17.99 -21.96 -20.05
C GLY A 155 16.58 -21.70 -20.58
N ALA A 156 16.18 -20.44 -20.79
CA ALA A 156 14.91 -20.09 -21.43
C ALA A 156 14.96 -18.76 -22.19
N PRO A 157 14.16 -18.62 -23.26
CA PRO A 157 14.06 -17.36 -23.97
C PRO A 157 13.38 -16.31 -23.08
N LEU A 158 14.20 -15.39 -22.56
CA LEU A 158 13.71 -14.10 -22.05
C LEU A 158 13.52 -13.13 -23.23
N PRO A 159 12.36 -12.47 -23.31
CA PRO A 159 12.06 -11.51 -24.36
C PRO A 159 12.77 -10.18 -24.08
N VAL A 160 14.00 -10.08 -24.54
CA VAL A 160 14.90 -8.96 -24.24
C VAL A 160 14.28 -7.61 -24.60
N ASP A 161 13.60 -7.54 -25.74
CA ASP A 161 12.86 -6.36 -26.24
C ASP A 161 11.75 -5.90 -25.28
N ALA A 162 11.17 -6.83 -24.53
CA ALA A 162 10.09 -6.57 -23.59
C ALA A 162 10.60 -6.17 -22.20
N LEU A 163 11.82 -6.57 -21.84
CA LEU A 163 12.32 -6.40 -20.47
C LEU A 163 12.46 -4.93 -20.08
N ALA A 164 12.93 -4.07 -20.98
CA ALA A 164 13.10 -2.65 -20.68
C ALA A 164 11.76 -1.98 -20.29
N PRO A 165 10.70 -2.02 -21.14
CA PRO A 165 9.41 -1.44 -20.77
C PRO A 165 8.77 -2.16 -19.57
N TRP A 166 8.90 -3.49 -19.45
CA TRP A 166 8.39 -4.19 -18.28
C TRP A 166 9.09 -3.80 -16.98
N LEU A 167 10.38 -3.49 -16.99
CA LEU A 167 11.10 -3.12 -15.77
C LEU A 167 10.53 -1.84 -15.14
N ILE A 168 10.10 -0.89 -15.96
CA ILE A 168 9.47 0.36 -15.51
C ILE A 168 7.94 0.25 -15.34
N GLY A 169 7.36 -0.93 -15.58
CA GLY A 169 5.92 -1.15 -15.45
C GLY A 169 5.09 -0.60 -16.62
N LEU A 170 5.70 -0.45 -17.81
CA LEU A 170 5.03 -0.02 -19.03
C LEU A 170 4.58 -1.25 -19.86
N PRO A 171 3.27 -1.54 -19.97
CA PRO A 171 2.74 -2.57 -20.86
C PRO A 171 2.96 -2.18 -22.32
N ARG A 172 3.25 -3.15 -23.18
CA ARG A 172 3.26 -2.94 -24.63
C ARG A 172 1.86 -3.11 -25.21
N ALA A 173 1.69 -2.72 -26.47
CA ALA A 173 0.40 -2.74 -27.15
C ALA A 173 -0.30 -4.11 -27.15
N GLN A 174 0.47 -5.21 -27.19
CA GLN A 174 -0.03 -6.58 -27.18
C GLN A 174 -0.18 -7.19 -25.78
N ASP A 175 0.30 -6.52 -24.74
CA ASP A 175 0.30 -7.10 -23.40
C ASP A 175 -1.06 -6.88 -22.74
N THR A 176 -1.64 -7.94 -22.16
CA THR A 176 -2.85 -7.84 -21.35
C THR A 176 -2.48 -7.54 -19.91
N PHE A 177 -3.05 -6.50 -19.31
CA PHE A 177 -2.72 -6.06 -17.95
C PHE A 177 -3.94 -5.77 -17.08
N LEU A 178 -3.72 -5.79 -15.77
CA LEU A 178 -4.70 -5.36 -14.77
C LEU A 178 -4.08 -4.26 -13.91
N LEU A 179 -4.90 -3.29 -13.52
CA LEU A 179 -4.50 -2.22 -12.61
C LEU A 179 -4.74 -2.63 -11.15
N GLY A 180 -3.85 -2.18 -10.28
CA GLY A 180 -4.00 -2.29 -8.84
C GLY A 180 -4.87 -1.17 -8.24
N PRO A 181 -5.08 -1.17 -6.92
CA PRO A 181 -5.86 -0.15 -6.22
C PRO A 181 -5.31 1.28 -6.34
N ASP A 182 -4.03 1.43 -6.67
CA ASP A 182 -3.35 2.71 -6.90
C ASP A 182 -3.38 3.15 -8.38
N ASN A 183 -4.14 2.45 -9.23
CA ASN A 183 -4.24 2.65 -10.68
C ASN A 183 -2.91 2.50 -11.44
N ARG A 184 -1.96 1.73 -10.89
CA ARG A 184 -0.75 1.30 -11.59
C ARG A 184 -0.87 -0.16 -12.03
N VAL A 185 0.00 -0.59 -12.93
CA VAL A 185 -0.03 -1.98 -13.42
C VAL A 185 0.27 -2.92 -12.27
N ALA A 186 -0.68 -3.76 -11.88
CA ALA A 186 -0.45 -4.80 -10.89
C ALA A 186 0.04 -6.09 -11.55
N THR A 187 -0.50 -6.42 -12.73
CA THR A 187 -0.15 -7.67 -13.42
C THR A 187 -0.11 -7.52 -14.93
N LEU A 188 0.79 -8.26 -15.60
CA LEU A 188 0.76 -8.57 -17.03
C LEU A 188 0.56 -10.08 -17.21
N LYS A 189 -0.32 -10.48 -18.12
CA LYS A 189 -0.68 -11.89 -18.35
C LYS A 189 -0.28 -12.36 -19.75
N GLY A 190 0.36 -13.52 -19.82
CA GLY A 190 0.73 -14.18 -21.07
C GLY A 190 1.68 -13.38 -21.97
N ALA A 191 2.33 -12.35 -21.43
CA ALA A 191 3.17 -11.41 -22.17
C ALA A 191 4.41 -12.16 -22.71
N GLN A 192 4.37 -12.55 -23.99
CA GLN A 192 5.32 -13.52 -24.58
C GLN A 192 5.51 -14.81 -23.74
N GLY A 193 4.41 -15.28 -23.13
CA GLY A 193 4.37 -16.45 -22.25
C GLY A 193 4.91 -16.23 -20.83
N TRP A 194 5.17 -14.99 -20.44
CA TRP A 194 5.51 -14.60 -19.08
C TRP A 194 4.30 -13.97 -18.38
N ASP A 195 4.08 -14.39 -17.14
CA ASP A 195 3.18 -13.72 -16.21
C ASP A 195 4.02 -12.84 -15.27
N ILE A 196 3.65 -11.57 -15.17
CA ILE A 196 4.40 -10.57 -14.39
C ILE A 196 3.47 -10.00 -13.32
N ASP A 197 3.99 -9.94 -12.10
CA ASP A 197 3.32 -9.39 -10.93
C ASP A 197 4.19 -8.26 -10.36
N TYR A 198 3.62 -7.05 -10.29
CA TYR A 198 4.24 -5.86 -9.72
C TYR A 198 3.65 -5.65 -8.34
N GLN A 199 4.46 -5.90 -7.30
CA GLN A 199 3.94 -5.90 -5.94
C GLN A 199 4.09 -4.55 -5.23
N ASP A 200 4.99 -3.69 -5.72
CA ASP A 200 5.33 -2.44 -5.04
C ASP A 200 5.96 -1.44 -6.01
N TYR A 201 5.85 -0.15 -5.69
CA TYR A 201 6.29 0.99 -6.49
C TYR A 201 7.02 2.02 -5.62
N SER A 202 8.06 2.63 -6.16
CA SER A 202 8.79 3.72 -5.52
C SER A 202 7.93 4.97 -5.47
N ALA A 203 7.78 5.55 -4.28
CA ALA A 203 7.19 6.87 -4.11
C ALA A 203 8.20 8.01 -4.34
N ASP A 204 9.50 7.69 -4.41
CA ASP A 204 10.60 8.66 -4.51
C ASP A 204 10.95 9.05 -5.95
N THR A 205 10.35 8.38 -6.94
CA THR A 205 10.50 8.70 -8.36
C THR A 205 9.21 9.27 -8.93
N GLN A 206 9.35 10.19 -9.88
CA GLN A 206 8.24 10.67 -10.70
C GLN A 206 8.58 10.46 -12.19
N PRO A 207 7.87 9.58 -12.91
CA PRO A 207 6.79 8.70 -12.44
C PRO A 207 7.25 7.66 -11.41
N ALA A 208 6.29 7.11 -10.65
CA ALA A 208 6.56 6.01 -9.73
C ALA A 208 6.99 4.76 -10.49
N LEU A 209 8.09 4.13 -10.10
CA LEU A 209 8.64 2.95 -10.79
C LEU A 209 8.54 1.69 -9.93
N PRO A 210 8.34 0.49 -10.50
CA PRO A 210 8.24 -0.73 -9.71
C PRO A 210 9.50 -0.99 -8.85
N THR A 211 9.31 -1.40 -7.60
CA THR A 211 10.41 -1.78 -6.69
C THR A 211 10.43 -3.28 -6.43
N ARG A 212 9.31 -3.97 -6.67
CA ARG A 212 9.24 -5.43 -6.58
C ARG A 212 8.48 -5.98 -7.79
N ILE A 213 9.15 -6.89 -8.51
CA ILE A 213 8.63 -7.50 -9.73
C ILE A 213 8.89 -8.99 -9.66
N THR A 214 7.87 -9.80 -9.97
CA THR A 214 8.01 -11.25 -10.13
C THR A 214 7.57 -11.64 -11.52
N LEU A 215 8.47 -12.25 -12.30
CA LEU A 215 8.18 -12.81 -13.61
C LEU A 215 8.16 -14.33 -13.50
N THR A 216 7.16 -14.97 -14.09
CA THR A 216 6.97 -16.43 -14.06
C THR A 216 6.68 -17.00 -15.44
N LYS A 217 7.29 -18.16 -15.74
CA LYS A 217 7.02 -18.94 -16.96
C LYS A 217 7.26 -20.42 -16.67
N GLY A 218 6.19 -21.21 -16.62
CA GLY A 218 6.28 -22.62 -16.22
C GLY A 218 6.86 -22.78 -14.81
N GLN A 219 7.98 -23.49 -14.68
CA GLN A 219 8.69 -23.68 -13.41
C GLN A 219 9.81 -22.65 -13.17
N GLN A 220 9.90 -21.63 -14.00
CA GLN A 220 10.90 -20.56 -13.86
C GLN A 220 10.30 -19.34 -13.19
N THR A 221 11.05 -18.75 -12.27
CA THR A 221 10.68 -17.52 -11.58
C THR A 221 11.89 -16.59 -11.49
N ILE A 222 11.69 -15.34 -11.87
CA ILE A 222 12.63 -14.24 -11.67
C ILE A 222 12.00 -13.27 -10.70
N LYS A 223 12.68 -13.01 -9.59
CA LYS A 223 12.26 -12.00 -8.62
C LYS A 223 13.24 -10.85 -8.65
N LEU A 224 12.73 -9.64 -8.83
CA LEU A 224 13.48 -8.40 -8.79
C LEU A 224 13.06 -7.63 -7.54
N MET A 225 14.05 -7.12 -6.82
CA MET A 225 13.85 -6.16 -5.75
C MET A 225 14.77 -4.98 -6.03
N ILE A 226 14.20 -3.91 -6.55
CA ILE A 226 14.91 -2.69 -6.94
C ILE A 226 14.90 -1.76 -5.74
N SER A 227 16.09 -1.41 -5.27
CA SER A 227 16.30 -0.56 -4.11
C SER A 227 16.55 0.89 -4.47
N ASP A 228 17.00 1.14 -5.70
CA ASP A 228 17.38 2.47 -6.17
C ASP A 228 17.09 2.61 -7.66
N TRP A 229 16.48 3.72 -8.00
CA TRP A 229 16.17 4.14 -9.36
C TRP A 229 16.84 5.49 -9.60
N THR A 230 17.53 5.61 -10.73
CA THR A 230 18.03 6.89 -11.25
C THR A 230 17.41 7.09 -12.61
N LEU A 231 16.68 8.19 -12.81
CA LEU A 231 16.20 8.60 -14.13
C LEU A 231 17.23 9.55 -14.72
N ASP A 232 17.74 9.22 -15.90
CA ASP A 232 18.67 10.08 -16.61
C ASP A 232 17.81 11.03 -17.47
N ASN A 233 17.51 12.21 -16.92
CA ASN A 233 16.91 13.30 -17.67
C ASN A 233 18.07 14.05 -18.36
N ASP A 234 18.27 13.82 -19.66
CA ASP A 234 19.16 14.66 -20.47
C ASP A 234 18.60 16.10 -20.57
#